data_AF-A0A841KZH9-F1
#
_entry.id   AF-A0A841KZH9-F1
#
_cell.length_a   1.000
_cell.length_b   1.000
_cell.length_c   1.000
_cell.angle_alpha   90.00
_cell.angle_beta   90.00
_cell.angle_gamma   90.00
#
_symmetry.space_group_name_H-M   'P 1'
#
loop_
_entity.id
_entity.type
_entity.pdbx_description
1 polymer ?
#
loop_
_entity_poly.entity_id
_entity_poly.type
_entity_poly.pdbx_seq_one_letter_code
_entity_poly.pdbx_strand_id
1 'polypeptide(L)'
;MSIPNLKRISDKIIYLPADHKTDRPILAAITGTRRTLLVDAGNSPAHAEVFLNALSQYPLSPIDFVILTHWHWDHIFGIHRIGLPTIAHKHTRLQMEKMTEWSWTDEALDQRVAEGTEIPFCAEMIKKEFSDRNQIIIALPDITYEKCLEIDLGGLTCIIEHVPCDHSEDNTFVFIKEEGVLFVGDSLGPNFYAPKRYYTVKKLLSLLEKIESYDARIIVASHWEAVDKAEFQTEIDELRAFAYTAEVCGQDRDAFLHLLPEKLGRALNDVDCQYIDYFLDGFAINK
;
A
#
# COMPACT_ATOMS: atom_id res chain seq x y z
N MET A 1 -6.92 -23.10 14.27
CA MET A 1 -6.99 -21.69 14.69
C MET A 1 -8.41 -21.19 14.44
N SER A 2 -8.93 -20.27 15.27
CA SER A 2 -10.21 -19.61 14.97
C SER A 2 -10.07 -18.79 13.69
N ILE A 3 -11.04 -18.90 12.78
CA ILE A 3 -11.02 -18.13 11.54
C ILE A 3 -11.22 -16.64 11.89
N PRO A 4 -10.38 -15.71 11.41
CA PRO A 4 -10.50 -14.31 11.78
C PRO A 4 -11.81 -13.71 11.25
N ASN A 5 -12.29 -12.68 11.93
CA ASN A 5 -13.48 -11.96 11.51
C ASN A 5 -13.11 -10.95 10.41
N LEU A 6 -13.61 -11.15 9.20
CA LEU A 6 -13.43 -10.18 8.11
C LEU A 6 -14.30 -8.95 8.37
N LYS A 7 -13.75 -7.77 8.12
CA LYS A 7 -14.52 -6.52 8.13
C LYS A 7 -15.27 -6.38 6.82
N ARG A 8 -16.41 -5.69 6.88
CA ARG A 8 -17.30 -5.47 5.76
C ARG A 8 -17.43 -3.98 5.50
N ILE A 9 -17.11 -3.56 4.28
CA ILE A 9 -17.42 -2.22 3.78
C ILE A 9 -18.85 -2.21 3.24
N SER A 10 -19.22 -3.24 2.48
CA SER A 10 -20.58 -3.48 1.99
C SER A 10 -20.81 -4.96 1.72
N ASP A 11 -22.01 -5.35 1.26
CA ASP A 11 -22.29 -6.75 0.89
C ASP A 11 -21.41 -7.28 -0.25
N LYS A 12 -20.69 -6.39 -0.94
CA LYS A 12 -19.83 -6.70 -2.08
C LYS A 12 -18.35 -6.60 -1.77
N ILE A 13 -17.96 -5.96 -0.66
CA ILE A 13 -16.57 -5.68 -0.33
C ILE A 13 -16.31 -6.08 1.13
N ILE A 14 -15.49 -7.11 1.30
CA ILE A 14 -15.01 -7.60 2.59
C ILE A 14 -13.49 -7.61 2.60
N TYR A 15 -12.89 -7.42 3.76
CA TYR A 15 -11.43 -7.39 3.88
C TYR A 15 -10.94 -7.98 5.20
N LEU A 16 -9.74 -8.56 5.15
CA LEU A 16 -8.96 -8.93 6.32
C LEU A 16 -8.21 -7.68 6.79
N PRO A 17 -8.40 -7.21 8.04
CA PRO A 17 -7.67 -6.04 8.55
C PRO A 17 -6.16 -6.27 8.62
N ALA A 18 -5.40 -5.17 8.56
CA ALA A 18 -3.95 -5.22 8.75
C ALA A 18 -3.57 -5.78 10.15
N ASP A 19 -2.44 -6.47 10.22
CA ASP A 19 -1.81 -6.94 11.47
C ASP A 19 -0.32 -6.57 11.46
N HIS A 20 0.01 -5.52 12.20
CA HIS A 20 1.37 -4.99 12.28
C HIS A 20 2.34 -5.84 13.11
N LYS A 21 1.92 -6.99 13.65
CA LYS A 21 2.87 -7.88 14.35
C LYS A 21 3.98 -8.36 13.44
N THR A 22 3.67 -8.60 12.17
CA THR A 22 4.62 -9.05 11.14
C THR A 22 4.44 -8.27 9.84
N ASP A 23 3.80 -7.10 9.89
CA ASP A 23 3.57 -6.23 8.73
C ASP A 23 2.64 -6.87 7.69
N ARG A 24 1.48 -7.35 8.14
CA ARG A 24 0.44 -7.88 7.25
C ARG A 24 -0.47 -6.73 6.81
N PRO A 25 -0.58 -6.43 5.50
CA PRO A 25 -1.51 -5.41 5.02
C PRO A 25 -2.94 -5.94 5.00
N ILE A 26 -3.87 -5.06 4.66
CA ILE A 26 -5.22 -5.42 4.27
C ILE A 26 -5.18 -6.32 3.04
N LEU A 27 -6.00 -7.37 3.07
CA LEU A 27 -6.37 -8.14 1.88
C LEU A 27 -7.88 -8.01 1.68
N ALA A 28 -8.31 -7.61 0.48
CA ALA A 28 -9.72 -7.37 0.20
C ALA A 28 -10.27 -8.27 -0.90
N ALA A 29 -11.55 -8.59 -0.83
CA ALA A 29 -12.29 -9.33 -1.83
C ALA A 29 -13.49 -8.50 -2.28
N ILE A 30 -13.55 -8.21 -3.59
CA ILE A 30 -14.61 -7.46 -4.24
C ILE A 30 -15.40 -8.44 -5.10
N THR A 31 -16.63 -8.78 -4.71
CA THR A 31 -17.46 -9.76 -5.41
C THR A 31 -18.57 -9.09 -6.21
N GLY A 32 -18.55 -9.25 -7.52
CA GLY A 32 -19.72 -8.98 -8.37
C GLY A 32 -20.64 -10.19 -8.46
N THR A 33 -21.54 -10.20 -9.43
CA THR A 33 -22.46 -11.33 -9.72
C THR A 33 -21.84 -12.44 -10.54
N ARG A 34 -20.70 -12.20 -11.20
CA ARG A 34 -20.03 -13.19 -12.05
C ARG A 34 -18.68 -13.64 -11.50
N ARG A 35 -17.95 -12.75 -10.82
CA ARG A 35 -16.60 -13.02 -10.33
C ARG A 35 -16.20 -12.15 -9.15
N THR A 36 -15.12 -12.55 -8.50
CA THR A 36 -14.48 -11.87 -7.37
C THR A 36 -13.04 -11.50 -7.73
N LEU A 37 -12.64 -10.28 -7.40
CA LEU A 37 -11.27 -9.77 -7.49
C LEU A 37 -10.69 -9.65 -6.09
N LEU A 38 -9.50 -10.20 -5.87
CA LEU A 38 -8.73 -9.96 -4.65
C LEU A 38 -7.79 -8.76 -4.84
N VAL A 39 -7.64 -7.92 -3.82
CA VAL A 39 -6.66 -6.83 -3.76
C VAL A 39 -5.54 -7.23 -2.81
N ASP A 40 -4.32 -7.24 -3.35
CA ASP A 40 -3.08 -7.74 -2.75
C ASP A 40 -3.09 -9.23 -2.38
N ALA A 41 -1.88 -9.79 -2.18
CA ALA A 41 -1.68 -11.19 -1.85
C ALA A 41 -1.15 -11.41 -0.43
N GLY A 42 -0.68 -10.35 0.22
CA GLY A 42 -0.17 -10.37 1.58
C GLY A 42 1.29 -10.82 1.68
N ASN A 43 1.81 -10.67 2.90
CA ASN A 43 3.23 -10.80 3.18
C ASN A 43 3.77 -12.24 3.27
N SER A 44 2.90 -13.24 3.15
CA SER A 44 3.30 -14.63 3.20
C SER A 44 2.19 -15.58 2.68
N PRO A 45 2.57 -16.83 2.33
CA PRO A 45 1.60 -17.90 2.12
C PRO A 45 0.65 -18.12 3.30
N ALA A 46 1.13 -17.98 4.54
CA ALA A 46 0.30 -18.16 5.73
C ALA A 46 -0.75 -17.04 5.86
N HIS A 47 -0.38 -15.80 5.54
CA HIS A 47 -1.30 -14.68 5.52
C HIS A 47 -2.38 -14.84 4.44
N ALA A 48 -1.97 -15.18 3.21
CA ALA A 48 -2.90 -15.47 2.12
C ALA A 48 -3.87 -16.61 2.47
N GLU A 49 -3.38 -17.68 3.09
CA GLU A 49 -4.20 -18.82 3.52
C GLU A 49 -5.21 -18.44 4.61
N VAL A 50 -4.82 -17.58 5.56
CA VAL A 50 -5.75 -17.04 6.56
C VAL A 50 -6.90 -16.31 5.89
N PHE A 51 -6.62 -15.49 4.87
CA PHE A 51 -7.64 -14.76 4.15
C PHE A 51 -8.55 -15.68 3.33
N LEU A 52 -7.99 -16.59 2.53
CA LEU A 52 -8.77 -17.53 1.71
C LEU A 52 -9.68 -18.44 2.56
N ASN A 53 -9.19 -18.92 3.70
CA ASN A 53 -9.99 -19.71 4.65
C ASN A 53 -11.11 -18.87 5.30
N ALA A 54 -10.90 -17.57 5.49
CA ALA A 54 -11.95 -16.68 5.98
C ALA A 54 -13.01 -16.41 4.91
N LEU A 55 -12.60 -16.21 3.65
CA LEU A 55 -13.52 -16.00 2.53
C LEU A 55 -14.44 -17.19 2.26
N SER A 56 -14.02 -18.42 2.57
CA SER A 56 -14.85 -19.62 2.34
C SER A 56 -16.15 -19.65 3.16
N GLN A 57 -16.31 -18.75 4.13
CA GLN A 57 -17.55 -18.59 4.90
C GLN A 57 -18.55 -17.60 4.28
N TYR A 58 -18.16 -16.92 3.20
CA TYR A 58 -18.97 -15.88 2.57
C TYR A 58 -19.49 -16.34 1.21
N PRO A 59 -20.72 -15.96 0.82
CA PRO A 59 -21.29 -16.32 -0.47
C PRO A 59 -20.73 -15.42 -1.58
N LEU A 60 -19.53 -15.74 -2.04
CA LEU A 60 -18.83 -15.00 -3.10
C LEU A 60 -19.06 -15.66 -4.47
N SER A 61 -19.02 -14.85 -5.52
CA SER A 61 -18.81 -15.36 -6.88
C SER A 61 -17.41 -16.00 -6.99
N PRO A 62 -17.12 -16.82 -8.02
CA PRO A 62 -15.80 -17.40 -8.24
C PRO A 62 -14.69 -16.36 -8.15
N ILE A 63 -13.62 -16.67 -7.41
CA ILE A 63 -12.44 -15.80 -7.29
C ILE A 63 -11.57 -16.03 -8.52
N ASP A 64 -11.52 -15.04 -9.41
CA ASP A 64 -10.91 -15.18 -10.73
C ASP A 64 -9.51 -14.54 -10.80
N PHE A 65 -9.27 -13.47 -10.02
CA PHE A 65 -8.07 -12.64 -10.16
C PHE A 65 -7.56 -12.11 -8.83
N VAL A 66 -6.25 -11.81 -8.80
CA VAL A 66 -5.60 -10.94 -7.80
C VAL A 66 -5.08 -9.70 -8.52
N ILE A 67 -5.28 -8.51 -7.97
CA ILE A 67 -4.57 -7.28 -8.39
C ILE A 67 -3.59 -6.88 -7.29
N LEU A 68 -2.33 -6.65 -7.66
CA LEU A 68 -1.33 -6.10 -6.76
C LEU A 68 -1.35 -4.57 -6.81
N THR A 69 -1.30 -3.94 -5.64
CA THR A 69 -1.21 -2.48 -5.52
C THR A 69 0.20 -1.99 -5.89
N HIS A 70 1.25 -2.69 -5.43
CA HIS A 70 2.65 -2.41 -5.74
C HIS A 70 3.58 -3.58 -5.37
N TRP A 71 4.88 -3.44 -5.61
CA TRP A 71 5.87 -4.54 -5.53
C TRP A 71 6.39 -4.90 -4.14
N HIS A 72 6.06 -4.15 -3.08
CA HIS A 72 6.64 -4.40 -1.76
C HIS A 72 6.28 -5.81 -1.26
N TRP A 73 7.24 -6.39 -0.54
CA TRP A 73 7.24 -7.80 -0.12
C TRP A 73 5.96 -8.21 0.61
N ASP A 74 5.42 -7.29 1.41
CA ASP A 74 4.24 -7.48 2.24
C ASP A 74 2.93 -7.53 1.46
N HIS A 75 2.95 -7.18 0.17
CA HIS A 75 1.81 -7.27 -0.74
C HIS A 75 1.90 -8.47 -1.69
N ILE A 76 3.10 -9.00 -1.95
CA ILE A 76 3.36 -9.93 -3.06
C ILE A 76 3.77 -11.35 -2.64
N PHE A 77 4.24 -11.58 -1.42
CA PHE A 77 4.79 -12.89 -1.03
C PHE A 77 3.74 -14.00 -0.91
N GLY A 78 2.46 -13.65 -0.77
CA GLY A 78 1.36 -14.63 -0.75
C GLY A 78 0.91 -15.13 -2.13
N ILE A 79 1.38 -14.55 -3.25
CA ILE A 79 0.87 -14.84 -4.60
C ILE A 79 0.91 -16.33 -4.91
N HIS A 80 2.05 -16.99 -4.63
CA HIS A 80 2.22 -18.41 -4.91
C HIS A 80 1.17 -19.28 -4.19
N ARG A 81 0.74 -18.89 -2.99
CA ARG A 81 -0.31 -19.60 -2.25
C ARG A 81 -1.69 -19.40 -2.86
N ILE A 82 -1.98 -18.19 -3.36
CA ILE A 82 -3.27 -17.89 -3.96
C ILE A 82 -3.46 -18.68 -5.25
N GLY A 83 -2.43 -18.77 -6.10
CA GLY A 83 -2.46 -19.62 -7.29
C GLY A 83 -3.52 -19.22 -8.34
N LEU A 84 -3.90 -17.95 -8.38
CA LEU A 84 -4.83 -17.37 -9.35
C LEU A 84 -4.10 -16.45 -10.32
N PRO A 85 -4.66 -16.19 -11.52
CA PRO A 85 -4.15 -15.17 -12.42
C PRO A 85 -3.94 -13.83 -11.71
N THR A 86 -2.68 -13.39 -11.69
CA THR A 86 -2.28 -12.17 -10.98
C THR A 86 -2.05 -11.03 -11.96
N ILE A 87 -2.67 -9.89 -11.67
CA ILE A 87 -2.59 -8.65 -12.44
C ILE A 87 -1.69 -7.69 -11.67
N ALA A 88 -0.79 -7.00 -12.36
CA ALA A 88 0.01 -5.94 -11.76
C ALA A 88 0.44 -4.88 -12.78
N HIS A 89 0.90 -3.73 -12.31
CA HIS A 89 1.51 -2.76 -13.20
C HIS A 89 2.84 -3.30 -13.78
N LYS A 90 3.23 -2.89 -14.99
CA LYS A 90 4.48 -3.37 -15.63
C LYS A 90 5.72 -3.12 -14.76
N HIS A 91 5.77 -2.01 -14.02
CA HIS A 91 6.90 -1.72 -13.13
C HIS A 91 6.92 -2.63 -11.91
N THR A 92 5.76 -3.06 -11.39
CA THR A 92 5.66 -4.06 -10.33
C THR A 92 6.32 -5.36 -10.77
N ARG A 93 5.96 -5.85 -11.96
CA ARG A 93 6.57 -7.04 -12.54
C ARG A 93 8.09 -6.91 -12.67
N LEU A 94 8.59 -5.76 -13.16
CA LEU A 94 10.03 -5.52 -13.31
C LEU A 94 10.79 -5.55 -11.97
N GLN A 95 10.21 -5.03 -10.88
CA GLN A 95 10.83 -5.13 -9.56
C GLN A 95 10.82 -6.57 -9.05
N MET A 96 9.68 -7.27 -9.20
CA MET A 96 9.56 -8.67 -8.82
C MET A 96 10.54 -9.57 -9.58
N GLU A 97 10.78 -9.33 -10.87
CA GLU A 97 11.78 -10.05 -11.67
C GLU A 97 13.18 -9.96 -11.04
N LYS A 98 13.59 -8.79 -10.54
CA LYS A 98 14.86 -8.65 -9.80
C LYS A 98 14.86 -9.44 -8.49
N MET A 99 13.73 -9.43 -7.77
CA MET A 99 13.60 -10.15 -6.50
C MET A 99 13.69 -11.67 -6.65
N THR A 100 13.43 -12.22 -7.85
CA THR A 100 13.62 -13.66 -8.12
C THR A 100 15.08 -14.10 -7.99
N GLU A 101 16.04 -13.18 -8.13
CA GLU A 101 17.47 -13.46 -8.04
C GLU A 101 17.99 -13.36 -6.58
N TRP A 102 17.15 -12.92 -5.64
CA TRP A 102 17.57 -12.66 -4.27
C TRP A 102 17.57 -13.92 -3.42
N SER A 103 18.57 -14.03 -2.55
CA SER A 103 18.52 -14.95 -1.41
C SER A 103 17.75 -14.32 -0.27
N TRP A 104 16.84 -15.09 0.33
CA TRP A 104 16.04 -14.67 1.49
C TRP A 104 16.52 -15.28 2.80
N THR A 105 17.73 -15.85 2.84
CA THR A 105 18.35 -16.28 4.11
C THR A 105 18.53 -15.11 5.08
N ASP A 106 18.63 -15.40 6.37
CA ASP A 106 18.82 -14.37 7.38
C ASP A 106 20.13 -13.61 7.15
N GLU A 107 21.18 -14.32 6.75
CA GLU A 107 22.48 -13.75 6.40
C GLU A 107 22.36 -12.82 5.18
N ALA A 108 21.60 -13.19 4.16
CA ALA A 108 21.40 -12.35 2.97
C ALA A 108 20.55 -11.11 3.28
N LEU A 109 19.54 -11.23 4.15
CA LEU A 109 18.77 -10.09 4.65
C LEU A 109 19.67 -9.15 5.45
N ASP A 110 20.46 -9.67 6.38
CA ASP A 110 21.41 -8.88 7.18
C ASP A 110 22.46 -8.19 6.33
N GLN A 111 22.97 -8.87 5.30
CA GLN A 111 23.88 -8.28 4.34
C GLN A 111 23.24 -7.11 3.58
N ARG A 112 22.02 -7.29 3.04
CA ARG A 112 21.32 -6.20 2.34
C ARG A 112 21.02 -5.01 3.26
N VAL A 113 20.71 -5.26 4.53
CA VAL A 113 20.56 -4.20 5.55
C VAL A 113 21.87 -3.46 5.77
N ALA A 114 22.99 -4.18 5.93
CA ALA A 114 24.31 -3.56 6.09
C ALA A 114 24.75 -2.75 4.86
N GLU A 115 24.33 -3.15 3.66
CA GLU A 115 24.56 -2.46 2.40
C GLU A 115 23.58 -1.29 2.16
N GLY A 116 22.52 -1.16 2.98
CA GLY A 116 21.50 -0.12 2.86
C GLY A 116 20.49 -0.35 1.72
N THR A 117 20.40 -1.57 1.19
CA THR A 117 19.43 -1.93 0.13
C THR A 117 18.13 -2.52 0.67
N GLU A 118 18.17 -3.08 1.88
CA GLU A 118 17.01 -3.59 2.61
C GLU A 118 16.74 -2.72 3.83
N ILE A 119 15.46 -2.53 4.15
CA ILE A 119 15.06 -1.75 5.32
C ILE A 119 15.16 -2.65 6.56
N PRO A 120 15.84 -2.24 7.65
CA PRO A 120 15.96 -3.07 8.86
C PRO A 120 14.63 -3.58 9.40
N PHE A 121 13.60 -2.73 9.37
CA PHE A 121 12.24 -3.10 9.75
C PHE A 121 11.67 -4.23 8.87
N CYS A 122 11.79 -4.12 7.54
CA CYS A 122 11.30 -5.15 6.63
C CYS A 122 12.04 -6.48 6.84
N ALA A 123 13.37 -6.46 7.00
CA ALA A 123 14.14 -7.65 7.32
C ALA A 123 13.68 -8.32 8.62
N GLU A 124 13.48 -7.56 9.69
CA GLU A 124 12.97 -8.07 10.98
C GLU A 124 11.56 -8.69 10.82
N MET A 125 10.66 -8.04 10.08
CA MET A 125 9.30 -8.52 9.88
C MET A 125 9.25 -9.78 9.01
N ILE A 126 10.04 -9.84 7.93
CA ILE A 126 10.23 -11.05 7.12
C ILE A 126 10.78 -12.18 8.01
N LYS A 127 11.77 -11.89 8.86
CA LYS A 127 12.35 -12.91 9.73
C LYS A 127 11.36 -13.47 10.73
N LYS A 128 10.45 -12.64 11.21
CA LYS A 128 9.41 -13.00 12.18
C LYS A 128 8.22 -13.71 11.53
N GLU A 129 7.82 -13.33 10.32
CA GLU A 129 6.71 -13.94 9.59
C GLU A 129 7.03 -15.36 9.14
N PHE A 130 8.27 -15.58 8.68
CA PHE A 130 8.69 -16.87 8.16
C PHE A 130 9.49 -17.63 9.23
N SER A 131 9.22 -18.92 9.42
CA SER A 131 10.11 -19.80 10.21
C SER A 131 11.08 -20.58 9.32
N ASP A 132 10.77 -20.67 8.02
CA ASP A 132 11.60 -21.27 6.99
C ASP A 132 11.58 -20.37 5.75
N ARG A 133 12.75 -19.85 5.36
CA ARG A 133 12.90 -18.92 4.23
C ARG A 133 12.66 -19.59 2.88
N ASN A 134 12.70 -20.92 2.79
CA ASN A 134 12.41 -21.65 1.55
C ASN A 134 10.94 -21.50 1.10
N GLN A 135 10.06 -20.99 1.98
CA GLN A 135 8.67 -20.69 1.65
C GLN A 135 8.51 -19.36 0.89
N ILE A 136 9.55 -18.52 0.83
CA ILE A 136 9.51 -17.26 0.08
C ILE A 136 9.72 -17.58 -1.40
N ILE A 137 8.63 -17.57 -2.16
CA ILE A 137 8.60 -17.84 -3.60
C ILE A 137 8.05 -16.60 -4.31
N ILE A 138 8.89 -15.94 -5.10
CA ILE A 138 8.49 -14.78 -5.90
C ILE A 138 7.77 -15.27 -7.17
N ALA A 139 6.45 -15.38 -7.10
CA ALA A 139 5.61 -15.68 -8.25
C ALA A 139 5.31 -14.39 -9.04
N LEU A 140 5.65 -14.35 -10.32
CA LEU A 140 5.49 -13.17 -11.17
C LEU A 140 4.03 -12.98 -11.62
N PRO A 141 3.56 -11.74 -11.84
CA PRO A 141 2.22 -11.47 -12.36
C PRO A 141 2.02 -12.04 -13.77
N ASP A 142 0.87 -12.65 -14.03
CA ASP A 142 0.49 -13.23 -15.33
C ASP A 142 0.04 -12.16 -16.35
N ILE A 143 -0.57 -11.09 -15.85
CA ILE A 143 -1.15 -10.01 -16.66
C ILE A 143 -0.55 -8.69 -16.22
N THR A 144 -0.03 -7.91 -17.16
CA THR A 144 0.47 -6.56 -16.90
C THR A 144 -0.33 -5.49 -17.62
N TYR A 145 -0.43 -4.31 -17.01
CA TYR A 145 -0.95 -3.11 -17.65
C TYR A 145 0.00 -1.92 -17.44
N GLU A 146 -0.23 -0.82 -18.17
CA GLU A 146 0.65 0.36 -18.13
C GLU A 146 0.02 1.65 -17.61
N LYS A 147 -1.28 1.88 -17.86
CA LYS A 147 -1.95 3.14 -17.48
C LYS A 147 -3.21 2.88 -16.68
N CYS A 148 -4.16 2.20 -17.32
CA CYS A 148 -5.45 1.88 -16.73
C CYS A 148 -5.95 0.55 -17.29
N LEU A 149 -6.73 -0.16 -16.48
CA LEU A 149 -7.44 -1.38 -16.81
C LEU A 149 -8.81 -1.33 -16.14
N GLU A 150 -9.86 -1.79 -16.82
CA GLU A 150 -11.18 -1.94 -16.24
C GLU A 150 -11.55 -3.42 -16.16
N ILE A 151 -12.09 -3.85 -15.02
CA ILE A 151 -12.57 -5.21 -14.80
C ILE A 151 -14.04 -5.17 -14.40
N ASP A 152 -14.90 -5.73 -15.25
CA ASP A 152 -16.32 -5.94 -14.94
C ASP A 152 -16.52 -7.27 -14.18
N LEU A 153 -16.90 -7.14 -12.91
CA LEU A 153 -17.15 -8.27 -12.01
C LEU A 153 -18.59 -8.83 -12.09
N GLY A 154 -19.43 -8.22 -12.92
CA GLY A 154 -20.86 -8.48 -13.03
C GLY A 154 -21.67 -7.54 -12.15
N GLY A 155 -21.92 -6.34 -12.64
CA GLY A 155 -22.67 -5.29 -11.92
C GLY A 155 -21.81 -4.44 -10.99
N LEU A 156 -20.49 -4.68 -10.96
CA LEU A 156 -19.48 -3.82 -10.35
C LEU A 156 -18.32 -3.64 -11.33
N THR A 157 -17.84 -2.41 -11.42
CA THR A 157 -16.76 -1.98 -12.29
C THR A 157 -15.56 -1.59 -11.43
N CYS A 158 -14.47 -2.36 -11.53
CA CYS A 158 -13.19 -2.03 -10.90
C CYS A 158 -12.32 -1.29 -11.91
N ILE A 159 -12.02 -0.03 -11.62
CA ILE A 159 -11.08 0.80 -12.37
C ILE A 159 -9.72 0.68 -11.68
N ILE A 160 -8.76 0.11 -12.40
CA ILE A 160 -7.38 -0.07 -11.95
C ILE A 160 -6.53 0.96 -12.66
N GLU A 161 -5.90 1.87 -11.92
CA GLU A 161 -5.14 2.99 -12.50
C GLU A 161 -3.74 3.07 -11.89
N HIS A 162 -2.73 3.25 -12.75
CA HIS A 162 -1.36 3.52 -12.31
C HIS A 162 -1.27 4.96 -11.81
N VAL A 163 -0.91 5.11 -10.53
CA VAL A 163 -0.77 6.41 -9.85
C VAL A 163 0.57 6.41 -9.11
N PRO A 164 1.67 6.85 -9.75
CA PRO A 164 2.98 6.85 -9.12
C PRO A 164 3.04 7.84 -7.95
N CYS A 165 3.75 7.48 -6.89
CA CYS A 165 3.97 8.31 -5.72
C CYS A 165 5.39 8.12 -5.16
N ASP A 166 5.75 8.85 -4.10
CA ASP A 166 7.05 8.67 -3.45
C ASP A 166 7.20 7.29 -2.82
N HIS A 167 6.12 6.73 -2.25
CA HIS A 167 6.15 5.40 -1.66
C HIS A 167 6.57 4.34 -2.69
N SER A 168 5.95 4.36 -3.87
CA SER A 168 6.37 3.52 -4.98
C SER A 168 5.94 4.05 -6.35
N GLU A 169 6.85 3.95 -7.33
CA GLU A 169 6.64 4.38 -8.72
C GLU A 169 5.68 3.48 -9.50
N ASP A 170 5.38 2.27 -9.01
CA ASP A 170 4.46 1.32 -9.63
C ASP A 170 3.08 1.29 -8.95
N ASN A 171 2.84 2.19 -8.00
CA ASN A 171 1.62 2.21 -7.20
C ASN A 171 0.35 2.25 -8.06
N THR A 172 -0.64 1.49 -7.60
CA THR A 172 -1.90 1.23 -8.29
C THR A 172 -3.08 1.54 -7.39
N PHE A 173 -4.02 2.31 -7.93
CA PHE A 173 -5.33 2.50 -7.32
C PHE A 173 -6.33 1.50 -7.88
N VAL A 174 -7.20 1.00 -7.00
CA VAL A 174 -8.35 0.16 -7.38
C VAL A 174 -9.62 0.85 -6.91
N PHE A 175 -10.40 1.38 -7.85
CA PHE A 175 -11.64 2.10 -7.57
C PHE A 175 -12.86 1.27 -7.98
N ILE A 176 -13.77 1.02 -7.04
CA ILE A 176 -15.01 0.28 -7.27
C ILE A 176 -16.11 1.32 -7.47
N LYS A 177 -16.45 1.59 -8.73
CA LYS A 177 -17.25 2.74 -9.14
C LYS A 177 -18.63 2.80 -8.49
N GLU A 178 -19.35 1.69 -8.49
CA GLU A 178 -20.72 1.61 -7.98
C GLU A 178 -20.78 1.63 -6.44
N GLU A 179 -19.70 1.21 -5.78
CA GLU A 179 -19.60 1.21 -4.32
C GLU A 179 -18.94 2.49 -3.78
N GLY A 180 -18.30 3.29 -4.62
CA GLY A 180 -17.55 4.49 -4.23
C GLY A 180 -16.41 4.17 -3.26
N VAL A 181 -15.70 3.05 -3.46
CA VAL A 181 -14.60 2.61 -2.59
C VAL A 181 -13.29 2.69 -3.37
N LEU A 182 -12.28 3.35 -2.80
CA LEU A 182 -10.95 3.51 -3.39
C LEU A 182 -9.89 2.84 -2.53
N PHE A 183 -9.21 1.84 -3.07
CA PHE A 183 -7.99 1.29 -2.49
C PHE A 183 -6.80 2.08 -3.03
N VAL A 184 -5.98 2.63 -2.13
CA VAL A 184 -4.86 3.52 -2.47
C VAL A 184 -3.49 2.88 -2.24
N GLY A 185 -3.43 1.57 -1.92
CA GLY A 185 -2.20 0.89 -1.54
C GLY A 185 -1.55 1.57 -0.33
N ASP A 186 -0.23 1.69 -0.38
CA ASP A 186 0.57 2.43 0.59
C ASP A 186 0.96 3.82 0.09
N SER A 187 0.21 4.35 -0.88
CA SER A 187 0.61 5.57 -1.60
C SER A 187 0.84 6.81 -0.73
N LEU A 188 0.20 6.86 0.44
CA LEU A 188 0.32 7.94 1.42
C LEU A 188 1.61 7.87 2.25
N GLY A 189 2.32 6.74 2.26
CA GLY A 189 3.59 6.59 2.94
C GLY A 189 4.72 7.39 2.28
N PRO A 190 5.79 7.73 3.01
CA PRO A 190 6.99 8.30 2.40
C PRO A 190 7.70 7.25 1.54
N ASN A 191 8.71 7.69 0.78
CA ASN A 191 9.64 6.75 0.17
C ASN A 191 10.46 6.06 1.27
N PHE A 192 10.28 4.74 1.43
CA PHE A 192 11.03 3.97 2.42
C PHE A 192 12.33 3.35 1.88
N TYR A 193 12.44 3.13 0.58
CA TYR A 193 13.59 2.47 -0.07
C TYR A 193 14.67 3.46 -0.53
N ALA A 194 14.76 4.60 0.17
CA ALA A 194 15.80 5.60 0.00
C ALA A 194 16.69 5.65 1.26
N PRO A 195 17.95 6.16 1.17
CA PRO A 195 18.85 6.26 2.32
C PRO A 195 18.25 7.02 3.51
N LYS A 196 17.33 7.94 3.22
CA LYS A 196 16.48 8.61 4.20
C LYS A 196 15.05 8.60 3.70
N ARG A 197 14.09 8.50 4.62
CA ARG A 197 12.66 8.55 4.28
C ARG A 197 12.27 9.97 3.93
N TYR A 198 11.49 10.14 2.86
CA TYR A 198 11.10 11.47 2.43
C TYR A 198 9.77 11.54 1.69
N TYR A 199 9.24 12.76 1.63
CA TYR A 199 8.19 13.16 0.68
C TYR A 199 8.71 14.23 -0.27
N THR A 200 8.37 14.12 -1.54
CA THR A 200 8.52 15.20 -2.51
C THR A 200 7.22 15.98 -2.56
N VAL A 201 7.26 17.28 -2.24
CA VAL A 201 6.05 18.14 -2.21
C VAL A 201 5.23 18.01 -3.50
N LYS A 202 5.87 18.12 -4.67
CA LYS A 202 5.18 18.03 -5.96
C LYS A 202 4.45 16.69 -6.15
N LYS A 203 5.09 15.57 -5.83
CA LYS A 203 4.49 14.24 -6.01
C LYS A 203 3.36 14.02 -5.02
N LEU A 204 3.56 14.41 -3.76
CA LEU A 204 2.51 14.31 -2.74
C LEU A 204 1.29 15.15 -3.13
N LEU A 205 1.45 16.42 -3.49
CA LEU A 205 0.31 17.25 -3.90
C LEU A 205 -0.42 16.67 -5.12
N SER A 206 0.30 16.17 -6.13
CA SER A 206 -0.31 15.49 -7.29
C SER A 206 -1.06 14.21 -6.89
N LEU A 207 -0.53 13.45 -5.92
CA LEU A 207 -1.20 12.27 -5.38
C LEU A 207 -2.50 12.65 -4.66
N LEU A 208 -2.47 13.66 -3.79
CA LEU A 208 -3.64 14.12 -3.04
C LEU A 208 -4.74 14.62 -4.00
N GLU A 209 -4.38 15.43 -5.00
CA GLU A 209 -5.32 15.86 -6.06
C GLU A 209 -5.89 14.67 -6.84
N LYS A 210 -5.06 13.66 -7.12
CA LYS A 210 -5.51 12.46 -7.82
C LYS A 210 -6.50 11.66 -6.98
N ILE A 211 -6.28 11.49 -5.67
CA ILE A 211 -7.23 10.82 -4.78
C ILE A 211 -8.56 11.58 -4.74
N GLU A 212 -8.52 12.91 -4.59
CA GLU A 212 -9.72 13.76 -4.56
C GLU A 212 -10.51 13.76 -5.88
N SER A 213 -9.87 13.39 -7.00
CA SER A 213 -10.53 13.28 -8.31
C SER A 213 -11.49 12.09 -8.44
N TYR A 214 -11.39 11.09 -7.56
CA TYR A 214 -12.32 9.97 -7.53
C TYR A 214 -13.57 10.33 -6.73
N ASP A 215 -14.73 9.86 -7.21
CA ASP A 215 -15.99 9.91 -6.46
C ASP A 215 -16.03 8.82 -5.38
N ALA A 216 -15.00 8.79 -4.54
CA ALA A 216 -14.88 7.86 -3.42
C ALA A 216 -15.58 8.44 -2.18
N ARG A 217 -16.35 7.59 -1.51
CA ARG A 217 -16.94 7.84 -0.18
C ARG A 217 -16.20 7.10 0.93
N ILE A 218 -15.48 6.04 0.58
CA ILE A 218 -14.64 5.24 1.50
C ILE A 218 -13.28 5.03 0.84
N ILE A 219 -12.23 5.21 1.63
CA ILE A 219 -10.85 5.11 1.18
C ILE A 219 -10.14 4.09 2.06
N VAL A 220 -9.33 3.25 1.44
CA VAL A 220 -8.64 2.12 2.08
C VAL A 220 -7.17 2.18 1.74
N ALA A 221 -6.35 2.54 2.73
CA ALA A 221 -4.89 2.41 2.66
C ALA A 221 -4.49 1.07 3.28
N SER A 222 -3.49 0.39 2.70
CA SER A 222 -3.29 -1.04 2.97
C SER A 222 -2.89 -1.37 4.41
N HIS A 223 -2.29 -0.44 5.16
CA HIS A 223 -1.93 -0.64 6.56
C HIS A 223 -2.83 0.09 7.57
N TRP A 224 -3.99 0.60 7.13
CA TRP A 224 -4.90 1.36 7.99
C TRP A 224 -6.32 0.84 7.91
N GLU A 225 -7.22 1.44 8.71
CA GLU A 225 -8.64 1.13 8.63
C GLU A 225 -9.28 1.77 7.39
N ALA A 226 -10.36 1.17 6.90
CA ALA A 226 -11.20 1.83 5.91
C ALA A 226 -11.90 3.04 6.54
N VAL A 227 -11.67 4.22 5.99
CA VAL A 227 -12.19 5.49 6.51
C VAL A 227 -13.18 6.12 5.54
N ASP A 228 -14.11 6.92 6.05
CA ASP A 228 -14.99 7.71 5.20
C ASP A 228 -14.27 8.94 4.63
N LYS A 229 -14.89 9.57 3.64
CA LYS A 229 -14.33 10.75 2.96
C LYS A 229 -14.03 11.91 3.92
N ALA A 230 -14.82 12.12 4.97
CA ALA A 230 -14.64 13.25 5.88
C ALA A 230 -13.44 13.02 6.82
N GLU A 231 -13.31 11.80 7.35
CA GLU A 231 -12.15 11.38 8.12
C GLU A 231 -10.88 11.46 7.26
N PHE A 232 -10.94 10.94 6.03
CA PHE A 232 -9.80 10.99 5.11
C PHE A 232 -9.41 12.41 4.69
N GLN A 233 -10.37 13.32 4.51
CA GLN A 233 -10.08 14.71 4.19
C GLN A 233 -9.23 15.38 5.27
N THR A 234 -9.44 15.00 6.54
CA THR A 234 -8.63 15.52 7.65
C THR A 234 -7.15 15.13 7.47
N GLU A 235 -6.88 13.87 7.11
CA GLU A 235 -5.52 13.38 6.84
C GLU A 235 -4.90 14.07 5.61
N ILE A 236 -5.65 14.22 4.51
CA ILE A 236 -5.20 14.96 3.33
C ILE A 236 -4.83 16.40 3.71
N ASP A 237 -5.67 17.09 4.47
CA ASP A 237 -5.47 18.48 4.84
C ASP A 237 -4.23 18.65 5.72
N GLU A 238 -3.96 17.71 6.63
CA GLU A 238 -2.72 17.69 7.39
C GLU A 238 -1.50 17.48 6.47
N LEU A 239 -1.48 16.44 5.63
CA LEU A 239 -0.39 16.19 4.67
C LEU A 239 -0.13 17.40 3.76
N ARG A 240 -1.19 18.06 3.31
CA ARG A 240 -1.12 19.28 2.50
C ARG A 240 -0.55 20.45 3.29
N ALA A 241 -0.89 20.58 4.57
CA ALA A 241 -0.30 21.59 5.46
C ALA A 241 1.21 21.39 5.62
N PHE A 242 1.67 20.14 5.80
CA PHE A 242 3.10 19.83 5.78
C PHE A 242 3.73 20.22 4.44
N ALA A 243 3.16 19.79 3.32
CA ALA A 243 3.68 20.03 1.98
C ALA A 243 3.83 21.53 1.64
N TYR A 244 2.84 22.35 1.98
CA TYR A 244 2.94 23.80 1.77
C TYR A 244 3.89 24.49 2.74
N THR A 245 3.96 24.04 4.00
CA THR A 245 4.93 24.57 4.96
C THR A 245 6.35 24.28 4.50
N ALA A 246 6.56 23.06 4.01
CA ALA A 246 7.75 22.61 3.33
C ALA A 246 8.13 23.58 2.18
N GLU A 247 7.23 23.87 1.23
CA GLU A 247 7.49 24.81 0.12
C GLU A 247 7.95 26.21 0.57
N VAL A 248 7.40 26.70 1.68
CA VAL A 248 7.76 28.02 2.22
C VAL A 248 9.10 28.00 2.94
N CYS A 249 9.36 26.97 3.75
CA CYS A 249 10.53 26.92 4.64
C CYS A 249 11.78 26.32 3.97
N GLY A 250 11.60 25.54 2.91
CA GLY A 250 12.67 24.73 2.33
C GLY A 250 13.26 23.77 3.37
N GLN A 251 14.56 23.92 3.66
CA GLN A 251 15.29 23.09 4.62
C GLN A 251 15.44 23.73 6.03
N ASP A 252 14.81 24.87 6.27
CA ASP A 252 14.85 25.53 7.58
C ASP A 252 13.88 24.86 8.56
N ARG A 253 14.41 23.97 9.40
CA ARG A 253 13.63 23.23 10.39
C ARG A 253 13.00 24.14 11.44
N ASP A 254 13.68 25.20 11.86
CA ASP A 254 13.18 26.11 12.90
C ASP A 254 12.01 26.93 12.35
N ALA A 255 12.09 27.38 11.09
CA ALA A 255 10.97 28.00 10.40
C ALA A 255 9.77 27.04 10.26
N PHE A 256 10.03 25.77 9.94
CA PHE A 256 8.99 24.74 9.83
C PHE A 256 8.26 24.53 11.16
N LEU A 257 9.02 24.35 12.24
CA LEU A 257 8.48 24.18 13.60
C LEU A 257 7.69 25.40 14.08
N HIS A 258 8.03 26.60 13.62
CA HIS A 258 7.32 27.82 13.96
C HIS A 258 5.99 27.97 13.21
N LEU A 259 5.95 27.61 11.91
CA LEU A 259 4.79 27.85 11.03
C LEU A 259 3.76 26.72 11.04
N LEU A 260 4.19 25.47 11.12
CA LEU A 260 3.29 24.32 11.03
C LEU A 260 2.18 24.28 12.11
N PRO A 261 2.42 24.63 13.39
CA PRO A 261 1.37 24.58 14.42
C PRO A 261 0.16 25.47 14.09
N GLU A 262 0.41 26.65 13.49
CA GLU A 262 -0.65 27.56 13.06
C GLU A 262 -1.46 26.93 11.91
N LYS A 263 -0.79 26.25 10.97
CA LYS A 263 -1.45 25.58 9.84
C LYS A 263 -2.28 24.37 10.28
N LEU A 264 -1.80 23.60 11.25
CA LEU A 264 -2.52 22.44 11.78
C LEU A 264 -3.61 22.83 12.79
N GLY A 265 -3.56 24.05 13.35
CA GLY A 265 -4.47 24.49 14.40
C GLY A 265 -4.27 23.76 15.74
N ARG A 266 -3.12 23.11 15.93
CA ARG A 266 -2.76 22.33 17.13
C ARG A 266 -1.25 22.37 17.37
N ALA A 267 -0.85 22.06 18.61
CA ALA A 267 0.56 21.86 18.92
C ALA A 267 1.11 20.61 18.21
N LEU A 268 2.42 20.62 17.94
CA LEU A 268 3.12 19.49 17.33
C LEU A 268 3.38 18.39 18.35
N ASN A 269 3.32 17.15 17.89
CA ASN A 269 3.70 15.95 18.59
C ASN A 269 4.95 15.29 17.94
N ASP A 270 5.40 14.17 18.49
CA ASP A 270 6.60 13.47 18.01
C ASP A 270 6.43 12.93 16.57
N VAL A 271 5.22 12.52 16.18
CA VAL A 271 4.92 12.08 14.82
C VAL A 271 5.03 13.25 13.85
N ASP A 272 4.50 14.42 14.20
CA ASP A 272 4.65 15.62 13.36
C ASP A 272 6.13 15.96 13.17
N CYS A 273 6.93 15.87 14.23
CA CYS A 273 8.37 16.14 14.13
C CYS A 273 9.08 15.16 13.19
N GLN A 274 8.68 13.89 13.19
CA GLN A 274 9.18 12.91 12.23
C GLN A 274 8.75 13.26 10.79
N TYR A 275 7.51 13.67 10.59
CA TYR A 275 7.03 14.08 9.26
C TYR A 275 7.78 15.31 8.76
N ILE A 276 8.04 16.31 9.62
CA ILE A 276 8.89 17.47 9.28
C ILE A 276 10.23 16.97 8.71
N ASP A 277 10.90 16.04 9.39
CA ASP A 277 12.20 15.53 8.94
C ASP A 277 12.09 14.85 7.57
N TYR A 278 11.00 14.11 7.28
CA TYR A 278 10.75 13.55 5.95
C TYR A 278 10.62 14.60 4.84
N PHE A 279 9.96 15.73 5.11
CA PHE A 279 9.86 16.82 4.12
C PHE A 279 11.20 17.54 3.93
N LEU A 280 11.96 17.76 5.01
CA LEU A 280 13.29 18.39 4.95
C LEU A 280 14.27 17.56 4.13
N ASP A 281 14.25 16.24 4.30
CA ASP A 281 15.05 15.30 3.52
C ASP A 281 14.60 15.28 2.04
N GLY A 282 13.30 15.40 1.77
CA GLY A 282 12.76 15.49 0.40
C GLY A 282 13.22 16.73 -0.38
N PHE A 283 13.42 17.86 0.29
CA PHE A 283 14.05 19.04 -0.34
C PHE A 283 15.52 18.83 -0.68
N ALA A 284 16.24 18.01 0.08
CA ALA A 284 17.66 17.77 -0.16
C ALA A 284 17.90 17.06 -1.51
N ILE A 285 16.92 16.28 -1.96
CA ILE A 285 17.01 15.44 -3.16
C ILE A 285 16.81 16.26 -4.45
N ASN A 286 16.08 17.37 -4.39
CA ASN A 286 15.73 18.20 -5.55
C ASN A 286 16.73 19.35 -5.83
N LYS A 287 17.92 19.31 -5.23
CA LYS A 287 19.05 20.24 -5.51
C LYS A 287 20.12 19.55 -6.35
#